data_AF-A0A543DPM7-F1
#
_entry.id   AF-A0A543DPM7-F1
#
_cell.length_a   1.000
_cell.length_b   1.000
_cell.length_c   1.000
_cell.angle_alpha   90.00
_cell.angle_beta   90.00
_cell.angle_gamma   90.00
#
_symmetry.space_group_name_H-M   'P 1'
#
loop_
_entity.id
_entity.type
_entity.pdbx_description
1 polymer ?
#
loop_
_entity_poly.entity_id
_entity_poly.type
_entity_poly.pdbx_seq_one_letter_code
_entity_poly.pdbx_strand_id
1 'polypeptide(L)'
;MTEARSERPVGARPPEERSDWTEQDLLTVDEALPRLLDAIAEAERDAGAVTDPEERRTAERRLAAMHEARGQLEANRAARRSR
;
A
#
# COMPACT_ATOMS: atom_id res chain seq x y z
N MET A 1 19.97 -50.70 30.99
CA MET A 1 18.81 -51.05 30.15
C MET A 1 17.70 -50.10 30.54
N THR A 2 17.76 -48.82 30.17
CA THR A 2 17.56 -48.22 28.83
C THR A 2 16.13 -48.42 28.36
N GLU A 3 15.33 -47.36 28.50
CA GLU A 3 14.15 -46.96 27.70
C GLU A 3 13.40 -45.89 28.51
N ALA A 4 12.85 -44.81 27.99
CA ALA A 4 12.99 -44.14 26.72
C ALA A 4 12.68 -42.67 27.04
N ARG A 5 13.43 -41.73 26.47
CA ARG A 5 13.20 -40.29 26.62
C ARG A 5 11.82 -39.96 26.06
N SER A 6 10.95 -39.37 26.87
CA SER A 6 9.75 -38.67 26.37
C SER A 6 10.21 -37.46 25.58
N GLU A 7 10.41 -37.66 24.28
CA GLU A 7 10.53 -36.58 23.31
C GLU A 7 9.16 -35.90 23.20
N ARG A 8 9.01 -34.76 23.88
CA ARG A 8 7.93 -33.83 23.56
C ARG A 8 8.16 -33.37 22.12
N PRO A 9 7.17 -33.46 21.21
CA PRO A 9 7.33 -32.94 19.87
C PRO A 9 7.57 -31.43 19.94
N VAL A 10 8.75 -31.03 19.45
CA VAL A 10 9.05 -29.66 19.05
C VAL A 10 8.17 -29.33 17.86
N GLY A 11 7.46 -28.20 17.94
CA GLY A 11 6.96 -27.51 16.75
C GLY A 11 5.54 -27.84 16.33
N ALA A 12 4.57 -27.32 17.07
CA ALA A 12 3.48 -26.64 16.39
C ALA A 12 3.72 -25.15 16.61
N ARG A 13 4.48 -24.52 15.71
CA ARG A 13 4.41 -23.07 15.57
C ARG A 13 2.91 -22.76 15.35
N PRO A 14 2.29 -21.82 16.07
CA PRO A 14 0.92 -21.43 15.74
C PRO A 14 0.89 -21.12 14.25
N PRO A 15 -0.19 -21.46 13.51
CA PRO A 15 -0.31 -20.99 12.14
C PRO A 15 -0.11 -19.49 12.21
N GLU A 16 1.04 -19.04 11.72
CA GLU A 16 1.31 -17.63 11.52
C GLU A 16 0.06 -17.14 10.81
N GLU A 17 -0.59 -16.13 11.37
CA GLU A 17 -1.51 -15.27 10.63
C GLU A 17 -0.67 -14.75 9.47
N ARG A 18 -0.57 -15.56 8.41
CA ARG A 18 -0.09 -15.15 7.11
C ARG A 18 -1.12 -14.13 6.72
N SER A 19 -0.83 -12.89 7.07
CA SER A 19 -1.68 -11.75 6.78
C SER A 19 -2.16 -11.91 5.34
N ASP A 20 -3.46 -11.72 5.13
CA ASP A 20 -4.21 -11.92 3.88
C ASP A 20 -3.72 -11.07 2.68
N TRP A 21 -2.45 -10.66 2.64
CA TRP A 21 -1.78 -10.07 1.49
C TRP A 21 -1.85 -10.94 0.24
N THR A 22 -2.23 -12.22 0.36
CA THR A 22 -2.41 -13.11 -0.80
C THR A 22 -3.69 -12.79 -1.58
N GLU A 23 -4.67 -12.10 -0.98
CA GLU A 23 -5.91 -11.68 -1.65
C GLU A 23 -5.88 -10.22 -2.14
N GLN A 24 -4.79 -9.50 -1.92
CA GLN A 24 -4.62 -8.19 -2.53
C GLN A 24 -4.06 -8.37 -3.94
N ASP A 25 -4.87 -8.03 -4.95
CA ASP A 25 -4.40 -7.84 -6.31
C ASP A 25 -3.36 -6.70 -6.32
N LEU A 26 -2.08 -7.09 -6.23
CA LEU A 26 -0.97 -6.16 -6.28
C LEU A 26 -0.88 -5.59 -7.70
N LEU A 27 -1.17 -4.30 -7.82
CA LEU A 27 -1.03 -3.59 -9.09
C LEU A 27 0.44 -3.47 -9.49
N THR A 28 0.72 -3.68 -10.78
CA THR A 28 2.01 -3.26 -11.34
C THR A 28 2.13 -1.74 -11.34
N VAL A 29 3.35 -1.23 -11.44
CA VAL A 29 3.61 0.22 -11.52
C VAL A 29 2.88 0.86 -12.71
N ASP A 30 2.85 0.17 -13.84
CA ASP A 30 2.18 0.65 -15.06
C ASP A 30 0.65 0.65 -14.93
N GLU A 31 0.09 -0.17 -14.04
CA GLU A 31 -1.34 -0.19 -13.71
C GLU A 31 -1.73 0.81 -12.61
N ALA A 32 -0.85 0.99 -11.61
CA ALA A 32 -1.10 1.85 -10.47
C ALA A 32 -1.02 3.34 -10.83
N LEU A 33 -0.07 3.72 -11.70
CA LEU A 33 0.15 5.14 -12.05
C LEU A 33 -1.07 5.81 -12.71
N PRO A 34 -1.69 5.25 -13.78
CA PRO A 34 -2.89 5.87 -14.37
C PRO A 34 -4.05 5.95 -13.37
N ARG A 35 -4.27 4.92 -12.56
CA ARG A 35 -5.32 4.93 -11.52
C ARG A 35 -5.10 6.01 -10.47
N LEU A 36 -3.86 6.20 -10.04
CA LEU A 36 -3.51 7.26 -9.09
C LEU A 36 -3.71 8.65 -9.72
N LEU A 37 -3.40 8.83 -11.00
CA LEU A 37 -3.64 10.10 -11.70
C LEU A 37 -5.15 10.43 -11.78
N ASP A 38 -5.99 9.45 -12.10
CA ASP A 38 -7.44 9.62 -12.12
C ASP A 38 -7.98 9.99 -10.72
N ALA A 39 -7.51 9.29 -9.69
CA ALA A 39 -7.89 9.56 -8.31
C ALA A 39 -7.44 10.95 -7.84
N ILE A 40 -6.25 11.42 -8.25
CA ILE A 40 -5.77 12.78 -7.98
C ILE A 40 -6.71 13.80 -8.63
N ALA A 41 -7.03 13.61 -9.91
CA ALA A 41 -7.90 14.54 -10.64
C ALA A 41 -9.32 14.61 -10.04
N GLU A 42 -9.83 13.51 -9.52
CA GLU A 42 -11.08 13.48 -8.76
C GLU A 42 -10.96 14.24 -7.45
N ALA A 43 -9.94 13.93 -6.64
CA ALA A 43 -9.71 14.59 -5.36
C ALA A 43 -9.48 16.11 -5.51
N GLU A 44 -8.84 16.57 -6.60
CA GLU A 44 -8.64 18.00 -6.89
C GLU A 44 -9.96 18.70 -7.19
N ARG A 45 -10.86 18.07 -7.96
CA ARG A 45 -12.20 18.60 -8.21
C ARG A 45 -13.00 18.69 -6.91
N ASP A 46 -12.96 17.64 -6.11
CA ASP A 46 -13.70 17.58 -4.85
C ASP A 46 -13.17 18.64 -3.87
N ALA A 47 -11.85 18.76 -3.71
CA ALA A 47 -11.23 19.78 -2.86
C ALA A 47 -11.60 21.21 -3.29
N GLY A 48 -11.72 21.47 -4.60
CA GLY A 48 -12.16 22.76 -5.14
C GLY A 48 -13.62 23.10 -4.81
N ALA A 49 -14.46 22.10 -4.53
CA ALA A 49 -15.86 22.28 -4.13
C ALA A 49 -16.05 22.44 -2.61
N VAL A 50 -15.02 22.16 -1.80
CA VAL A 50 -15.10 22.26 -0.34
C VAL A 50 -15.08 23.72 0.12
N THR A 51 -16.17 24.15 0.76
CA THR A 51 -16.31 25.50 1.29
C THR A 51 -15.85 25.64 2.74
N ASP A 52 -15.88 24.56 3.52
CA ASP A 52 -15.41 24.58 4.90
C ASP A 52 -13.86 24.61 4.96
N PRO A 53 -13.25 25.58 5.67
CA PRO A 53 -11.79 25.70 5.71
C PRO A 53 -11.06 24.52 6.36
N GLU A 54 -11.66 23.81 7.32
CA GLU A 54 -11.02 22.65 7.96
C GLU A 54 -11.06 21.41 7.09
N GLU A 55 -12.20 21.16 6.46
CA GLU A 55 -12.35 20.12 5.45
C GLU A 55 -11.43 20.39 4.26
N ARG A 56 -11.32 21.65 3.81
CA ARG A 56 -10.42 22.02 2.69
C ARG A 56 -8.96 21.76 3.05
N ARG A 57 -8.50 22.17 4.23
CA ARG A 57 -7.14 21.85 4.71
C ARG A 57 -6.89 20.34 4.78
N THR A 58 -7.91 19.56 5.14
CA THR A 58 -7.80 18.11 5.19
C THR A 58 -7.71 17.50 3.79
N ALA A 59 -8.49 17.99 2.84
CA ALA A 59 -8.42 17.59 1.43
C ALA A 59 -7.06 17.96 0.81
N GLU A 60 -6.57 19.18 1.05
CA GLU A 60 -5.25 19.64 0.60
C GLU A 60 -4.11 18.75 1.12
N ARG A 61 -4.14 18.34 2.40
CA ARG A 61 -3.15 17.41 2.96
C ARG A 61 -3.18 16.04 2.29
N ARG A 62 -4.39 15.51 2.01
CA ARG A 62 -4.55 14.23 1.30
C ARG A 62 -4.02 14.32 -0.12
N LEU A 63 -4.35 15.39 -0.84
CA LEU A 63 -3.83 15.65 -2.18
C LEU A 63 -2.30 15.74 -2.21
N ALA A 64 -1.70 16.43 -1.24
CA ALA A 64 -0.25 16.49 -1.12
C ALA A 64 0.38 15.09 -0.99
N ALA A 65 -0.19 14.23 -0.14
CA ALA A 65 0.28 12.85 0.00
C ALA A 65 0.11 12.01 -1.28
N MET A 66 -0.99 12.21 -2.03
CA MET A 66 -1.21 11.51 -3.31
C MET A 66 -0.19 11.96 -4.38
N HIS A 67 0.09 13.26 -4.46
CA HIS A 67 1.11 13.79 -5.36
C HIS A 67 2.51 13.29 -5.01
N GLU A 68 2.83 13.15 -3.71
CA GLU A 68 4.08 12.52 -3.26
C GLU A 68 4.15 11.05 -3.68
N ALA A 69 3.09 10.28 -3.45
CA ALA A 69 3.01 8.88 -3.85
C ALA A 69 3.18 8.71 -5.37
N ARG A 70 2.62 9.62 -6.18
CA ARG A 70 2.82 9.65 -7.63
C ARG A 70 4.30 9.82 -7.97
N GLY A 71 4.98 10.78 -7.35
CA GLY A 71 6.42 11.01 -7.58
C GLY A 71 7.27 9.79 -7.22
N GLN A 72 6.95 9.11 -6.11
CA GLN A 72 7.62 7.87 -5.73
C GLN A 72 7.40 6.75 -6.76
N LEU A 73 6.18 6.62 -7.28
CA LEU A 73 5.83 5.61 -8.28
C LEU A 73 6.50 5.88 -9.63
N GLU A 74 6.56 7.13 -10.07
CA GLU A 74 7.28 7.55 -11.28
C GLU A 74 8.78 7.29 -11.15
N ALA A 75 9.38 7.58 -9.99
CA ALA A 75 10.78 7.27 -9.71
C ALA A 75 11.04 5.76 -9.76
N ASN A 76 10.13 4.94 -9.20
CA ASN A 76 10.22 3.48 -9.29
C ASN A 76 10.16 2.99 -10.73
N ARG A 77 9.25 3.55 -11.54
CA ARG A 77 9.10 3.23 -12.96
C ARG A 77 10.37 3.55 -13.75
N ALA A 78 10.95 4.73 -13.53
CA ALA A 78 12.18 5.15 -14.18
C ALA A 78 13.35 4.23 -13.82
N ALA A 79 13.51 3.90 -12.53
CA ALA A 79 14.58 3.02 -12.05
C ALA A 79 14.52 1.60 -12.63
N ARG A 80 13.33 1.11 -13.02
CA ARG A 80 13.16 -0.21 -13.67
C ARG A 80 13.50 -0.19 -15.17
N ARG A 81 13.40 0.95 -15.84
CA ARG A 81 13.72 1.09 -17.29
C ARG A 81 15.20 1.26 -17.58
N SER A 82 15.98 1.67 -16.58
CA SER A 82 17.42 1.90 -16.70
C SER A 82 18.29 0.67 -16.37
N ARG A 83 17.69 -0.50 -16.14
CA ARG A 83 18.37 -1.78 -15.89
C ARG A 83 18.22 -2.69 -17.10
#